data_AF-A0A1L9BK11-F1
#
_entry.id   AF-A0A1L9BK11-F1
#
_cell.length_a   1.000
_cell.length_b   1.000
_cell.length_c   1.000
_cell.angle_alpha   90.00
_cell.angle_beta   90.00
_cell.angle_gamma   90.00
#
_symmetry.space_group_name_H-M   'P 1'
#
loop_
_entity.id
_entity.type
_entity.pdbx_description
1 polymer ?
#
loop_
_entity_poly.entity_id
_entity_poly.type
_entity_poly.pdbx_seq_one_letter_code
_entity_poly.pdbx_strand_id
1 'polypeptide(L)'
;MRHSSILSLVRAESTSTRLLLLGVTLLLTTTTAHAASAPESPDWDRSLPELRLRDVTLSAGSLQEAWQLLNTHHLVRSVLFVKAPAKTTGPFFFNTSHSKVRDVLNALVKAYPDFTWTADPQTGVLWIHPRALGFGELLSERLRIPRDACAVPLQTGVLLPLGAVPGLHIVPARWGSAFTNTFDTAVELPQGDYRLRDLLTLAIKPHPTKTLYIQSVRDHTRLSAVHIGSDKLTRPPEGALLWWWIHFAELGAPTRQELAAGLASSSPAERTASREYLEAIAWQLDLDALVREVPSSQTETLWTSIGVASVLVRHPAATHVASLNQLESLLPDKFSRPLMLLARLERARLAGEKQLPASLSAVKLEGNELEPLLSELLRLAALSSGPARELLEKHRSAWMASPAAKSGSRVARCLGDSARPWSSAVSYERATP
;
A
#
# COMPACT_ATOMS: atom_id res chain seq x y z
N MET A 1 -18.78 -26.47 88.21
CA MET A 1 -18.80 -25.09 87.69
C MET A 1 -18.38 -25.12 86.23
N ARG A 2 -19.35 -24.79 85.35
CA ARG A 2 -19.30 -24.36 83.93
C ARG A 2 -18.46 -25.22 82.95
N HIS A 3 -19.05 -26.31 82.44
CA HIS A 3 -19.71 -26.49 81.12
C HIS A 3 -18.69 -26.61 79.95
N SER A 4 -18.74 -27.54 79.00
CA SER A 4 -19.55 -28.73 78.68
C SER A 4 -18.91 -29.30 77.39
N SER A 5 -18.62 -30.61 77.35
CA SER A 5 -19.01 -31.57 76.28
C SER A 5 -18.65 -31.28 74.80
N ILE A 6 -17.96 -32.14 74.05
CA ILE A 6 -18.38 -33.41 73.41
C ILE A 6 -18.23 -33.30 71.87
N LEU A 7 -17.55 -34.31 71.30
CA LEU A 7 -17.71 -34.99 70.01
C LEU A 7 -17.91 -34.22 68.67
N SER A 8 -16.97 -34.54 67.75
CA SER A 8 -17.16 -35.20 66.43
C SER A 8 -17.81 -34.46 65.24
N LEU A 9 -17.52 -35.06 64.07
CA LEU A 9 -18.11 -34.91 62.72
C LEU A 9 -17.54 -33.79 61.82
N VAL A 10 -16.85 -34.14 60.73
CA VAL A 10 -17.34 -34.59 59.39
C VAL A 10 -17.62 -33.40 58.46
N ARG A 11 -16.73 -33.28 57.46
CA ARG A 11 -17.02 -33.20 56.01
C ARG A 11 -18.12 -32.24 55.51
N ALA A 12 -17.70 -31.20 54.78
CA ALA A 12 -18.27 -30.74 53.50
C ALA A 12 -17.25 -29.75 52.87
N GLU A 13 -16.47 -30.20 51.89
CA GLU A 13 -16.57 -29.78 50.48
C GLU A 13 -16.44 -28.27 50.22
N SER A 14 -15.32 -27.88 49.58
CA SER A 14 -15.31 -26.72 48.69
C SER A 14 -14.26 -26.90 47.59
N THR A 15 -14.78 -27.18 46.41
CA THR A 15 -14.19 -27.20 45.07
C THR A 15 -13.58 -25.84 44.70
N SER A 16 -12.46 -25.44 45.32
CA SER A 16 -11.82 -24.15 44.98
C SER A 16 -10.29 -24.13 45.07
N THR A 17 -9.63 -25.26 45.32
CA THR A 17 -8.17 -25.32 45.50
C THR A 17 -7.45 -26.14 44.42
N ARG A 18 -8.00 -26.14 43.20
CA ARG A 18 -7.34 -26.66 41.98
C ARG A 18 -7.29 -25.65 40.83
N LEU A 19 -7.55 -24.37 41.11
CA LEU A 19 -7.65 -23.30 40.08
C LEU A 19 -6.73 -22.09 40.32
N LEU A 20 -5.80 -22.14 41.28
CA LEU A 20 -5.01 -20.95 41.67
C LEU A 20 -3.51 -21.18 41.85
N LEU A 21 -2.99 -22.28 41.29
CA LEU A 21 -1.55 -22.50 41.12
C LEU A 21 -1.20 -22.98 39.70
N LEU A 22 -1.94 -22.43 38.74
CA LEU A 22 -1.67 -22.48 37.30
C LEU A 22 -1.63 -21.03 36.76
N GLY A 23 -1.13 -20.11 37.58
CA GLY A 23 -1.16 -18.67 37.36
C GLY A 23 0.20 -17.97 37.37
N VAL A 24 1.33 -18.68 37.59
CA VAL A 24 2.68 -18.06 37.60
C VAL A 24 3.74 -19.01 37.01
N THR A 25 3.41 -19.65 35.89
CA THR A 25 4.40 -19.91 34.82
C THR A 25 3.97 -18.97 33.71
N LEU A 26 4.43 -17.72 33.70
CA LEU A 26 5.71 -17.32 33.12
C LEU A 26 6.16 -18.20 31.94
N LEU A 27 5.21 -18.65 31.12
CA LEU A 27 5.46 -18.71 29.70
C LEU A 27 5.72 -17.26 29.27
N LEU A 28 7.00 -16.95 29.15
CA LEU A 28 7.53 -16.21 28.01
C LEU A 28 7.06 -16.92 26.73
N THR A 29 5.76 -16.88 26.44
CA THR A 29 5.34 -16.81 25.04
C THR A 29 5.79 -15.44 24.61
N THR A 30 6.98 -15.38 24.01
CA THR A 30 7.16 -14.48 22.88
C THR A 30 6.03 -14.79 21.93
N THR A 31 4.91 -14.09 22.07
CA THR A 31 3.95 -13.91 20.99
C THR A 31 4.70 -13.11 19.93
N THR A 32 5.58 -13.80 19.20
CA THR A 32 5.84 -13.43 17.82
C THR A 32 4.47 -13.54 17.18
N ALA A 33 3.76 -12.41 17.12
CA ALA A 33 2.59 -12.26 16.30
C ALA A 33 3.02 -12.77 14.93
N HIS A 34 2.54 -13.97 14.58
CA HIS A 34 2.64 -14.47 13.22
C HIS A 34 1.76 -13.52 12.41
N ALA A 35 2.36 -12.45 11.91
CA ALA A 35 1.77 -11.64 10.86
C ALA A 35 1.45 -12.65 9.75
N ALA A 36 0.16 -12.96 9.59
CA ALA A 36 -0.33 -13.94 8.61
C ALA A 36 0.42 -13.68 7.31
N SER A 37 1.20 -14.64 6.80
CA SER A 37 2.08 -14.44 5.64
C SER A 37 1.29 -13.77 4.52
N ALA A 38 1.68 -12.54 4.17
CA ALA A 38 1.20 -11.95 2.91
C ALA A 38 1.56 -12.94 1.80
N PRO A 39 0.72 -13.10 0.75
CA PRO A 39 1.17 -13.84 -0.42
C PRO A 39 2.55 -13.32 -0.82
N GLU A 40 3.50 -14.24 -1.01
CA GLU A 40 4.86 -13.93 -1.40
C GLU A 40 4.81 -13.23 -2.76
N SER A 41 4.69 -11.90 -2.74
CA SER A 41 5.05 -11.10 -3.89
C SER A 41 6.51 -11.43 -4.19
N PRO A 42 6.85 -11.75 -5.45
CA PRO A 42 8.25 -11.91 -5.79
C PRO A 42 8.99 -10.63 -5.39
N ASP A 43 10.11 -10.81 -4.69
CA ASP A 43 10.66 -9.78 -3.81
C ASP A 43 11.48 -8.73 -4.58
N TRP A 44 10.74 -7.83 -5.23
CA TRP A 44 11.28 -6.70 -5.99
C TRP A 44 12.21 -5.83 -5.14
N ASP A 45 11.82 -5.47 -3.90
CA ASP A 45 12.66 -4.64 -3.03
C ASP A 45 13.98 -5.33 -2.68
N ARG A 46 13.95 -6.63 -2.34
CA ARG A 46 15.18 -7.39 -2.05
C ARG A 46 16.11 -7.49 -3.25
N SER A 47 15.56 -7.38 -4.46
CA SER A 47 16.33 -7.42 -5.69
C SER A 47 16.96 -6.06 -6.04
N LEU A 48 16.44 -4.95 -5.50
CA LEU A 48 16.91 -3.60 -5.81
C LEU A 48 18.41 -3.38 -5.57
N PRO A 49 19.04 -3.81 -4.44
CA PRO A 49 20.47 -3.60 -4.23
C PRO A 49 21.36 -4.16 -5.34
N GLU A 50 20.94 -5.25 -5.98
CA GLU A 50 21.67 -5.93 -7.04
C GLU A 50 21.25 -5.49 -8.45
N LEU A 51 20.21 -4.66 -8.57
CA LEU A 51 19.75 -4.11 -9.83
C LEU A 51 20.88 -3.33 -10.50
N ARG A 52 21.16 -3.71 -11.75
CA ARG A 52 22.15 -3.04 -12.59
C ARG A 52 21.53 -1.81 -13.24
N LEU A 53 22.18 -0.69 -13.04
CA LEU A 53 21.83 0.60 -13.64
C LEU A 53 22.77 0.91 -14.79
N ARG A 54 22.26 1.58 -15.82
CA ARG A 54 23.03 2.03 -16.98
C ARG A 54 23.06 3.55 -17.02
N ASP A 55 24.19 4.11 -17.43
CA ASP A 55 24.37 5.54 -17.64
C ASP A 55 24.00 6.39 -16.42
N VAL A 56 24.45 5.95 -15.23
CA VAL A 56 24.11 6.61 -13.97
C VAL A 56 24.89 7.91 -13.86
N THR A 57 24.17 9.03 -13.88
CA THR A 57 24.71 10.36 -13.57
C THR A 57 23.85 11.02 -12.50
N LEU A 58 24.39 11.14 -11.29
CA LEU A 58 23.75 11.81 -10.17
C LEU A 58 24.64 12.99 -9.74
N SER A 59 24.07 14.19 -9.73
CA SER A 59 24.71 15.41 -9.23
C SER A 59 23.72 16.13 -8.33
N ALA A 60 24.08 16.33 -7.07
CA ALA A 60 23.20 16.88 -6.06
C ALA A 60 23.97 17.76 -5.06
N GLY A 61 23.32 18.79 -4.51
CA GLY A 61 23.85 19.64 -3.44
C GLY A 61 23.50 19.15 -2.02
N SER A 62 22.71 18.08 -1.90
CA SER A 62 22.30 17.52 -0.61
C SER A 62 21.98 16.02 -0.69
N LEU A 63 22.00 15.35 0.46
CA LEU A 63 21.60 13.94 0.61
C LEU A 63 20.16 13.71 0.13
N GLN A 64 19.26 14.63 0.46
CA GLN A 64 17.85 14.53 0.08
C GLN A 64 17.69 14.61 -1.44
N GLU A 65 18.39 15.52 -2.10
CA GLU A 65 18.36 15.64 -3.56
C GLU A 65 18.99 14.41 -4.23
N ALA A 66 20.13 13.93 -3.75
CA ALA A 66 20.77 12.72 -4.28
C ALA A 66 19.87 11.48 -4.15
N TRP A 67 19.24 11.30 -2.98
CA TRP A 67 18.24 10.27 -2.73
C TRP A 67 17.04 10.40 -3.68
N GLN A 68 16.53 11.60 -3.85
CA GLN A 68 15.40 11.86 -4.73
C GLN A 68 15.74 11.53 -6.18
N LEU A 69 16.91 11.94 -6.69
CA LEU A 69 17.37 11.62 -8.04
C LEU A 69 17.56 10.11 -8.25
N LEU A 70 18.17 9.40 -7.30
CA LEU A 70 18.32 7.94 -7.37
C LEU A 70 16.95 7.26 -7.49
N ASN A 71 16.02 7.65 -6.62
CA ASN A 71 14.70 7.04 -6.59
C ASN A 71 13.89 7.40 -7.84
N THR A 72 13.93 8.65 -8.32
CA THR A 72 13.10 9.09 -9.45
C THR A 72 13.66 8.69 -10.81
N HIS A 73 14.98 8.63 -10.98
CA HIS A 73 15.60 8.28 -12.26
C HIS A 73 15.65 6.77 -12.51
N HIS A 74 15.78 5.98 -11.44
CA HIS A 74 15.99 4.53 -11.54
C HIS A 74 14.86 3.70 -10.90
N LEU A 75 13.83 4.34 -10.33
CA LEU A 75 12.74 3.69 -9.59
C LEU A 75 13.27 2.75 -8.49
N VAL A 76 14.20 3.25 -7.69
CA VAL A 76 14.71 2.52 -6.52
C VAL A 76 13.88 2.94 -5.31
N ARG A 77 13.01 2.08 -4.80
CA ARG A 77 12.27 2.40 -3.57
C ARG A 77 13.22 2.39 -2.38
N SER A 78 13.37 3.57 -1.77
CA SER A 78 14.08 3.71 -0.51
C SER A 78 13.46 4.80 0.37
N VAL A 79 13.38 4.56 1.67
CA VAL A 79 12.95 5.54 2.68
C VAL A 79 14.17 6.30 3.16
N LEU A 80 14.08 7.64 3.19
CA LEU A 80 15.10 8.48 3.80
C LEU A 80 14.63 8.96 5.16
N PHE A 81 15.35 8.57 6.21
CA PHE A 81 15.16 9.05 7.58
C PHE A 81 16.30 10.00 7.96
N VAL A 82 15.98 11.24 8.31
CA VAL A 82 16.95 12.26 8.74
C VAL A 82 16.62 12.67 10.17
N LYS A 83 17.64 12.75 11.03
CA LYS A 83 17.52 13.27 12.40
C LYS A 83 18.54 14.38 12.62
N ALA A 84 18.10 15.53 13.12
CA ALA A 84 19.01 16.61 13.48
C ALA A 84 19.96 16.17 14.62
N PRO A 85 21.23 16.63 14.64
CA PRO A 85 21.84 17.63 13.77
C PRO A 85 22.63 17.04 12.57
N ALA A 86 22.23 15.89 12.01
CA ALA A 86 23.00 15.25 10.93
C ALA A 86 23.30 16.18 9.74
N LYS A 87 24.54 16.15 9.24
CA LYS A 87 24.94 16.97 8.09
C LYS A 87 24.39 16.37 6.79
N THR A 88 23.39 17.01 6.21
CA THR A 88 22.73 16.56 4.97
C THR A 88 23.07 17.42 3.75
N THR A 89 23.81 18.51 3.92
CA THR A 89 24.24 19.41 2.84
C THR A 89 25.69 19.13 2.44
N GLY A 90 25.95 19.23 1.13
CA GLY A 90 27.26 18.99 0.55
C GLY A 90 27.12 18.38 -0.85
N PRO A 91 28.09 18.66 -1.75
CA PRO A 91 28.03 18.13 -3.11
C PRO A 91 28.17 16.61 -3.11
N PHE A 92 27.33 15.96 -3.90
CA PHE A 92 27.43 14.56 -4.25
C PHE A 92 27.47 14.43 -5.77
N PHE A 93 28.47 13.69 -6.26
CA PHE A 93 28.60 13.38 -7.67
C PHE A 93 28.91 11.89 -7.85
N PHE A 94 28.14 11.23 -8.69
CA PHE A 94 28.34 9.83 -9.06
C PHE A 94 28.07 9.67 -10.55
N ASN A 95 29.08 9.28 -11.32
CA ASN A 95 28.98 9.08 -12.76
C ASN A 95 29.65 7.76 -13.16
N THR A 96 28.89 6.87 -13.79
CA THR A 96 29.39 5.60 -14.34
C THR A 96 28.46 5.08 -15.42
N SER A 97 29.01 4.40 -16.42
CA SER A 97 28.20 3.74 -17.45
C SER A 97 27.43 2.54 -16.90
N HIS A 98 27.97 1.86 -15.89
CA HIS A 98 27.34 0.69 -15.25
C HIS A 98 27.62 0.69 -13.75
N SER A 99 26.60 0.41 -12.95
CA SER A 99 26.74 0.14 -11.51
C SER A 99 25.59 -0.70 -11.00
N LYS A 100 25.73 -1.24 -9.78
CA LYS A 100 24.58 -1.71 -9.02
C LYS A 100 24.03 -0.60 -8.15
N VAL A 101 22.75 -0.67 -7.78
CA VAL A 101 22.14 0.25 -6.80
C VAL A 101 22.95 0.30 -5.51
N ARG A 102 23.43 -0.85 -5.01
CA ARG A 102 24.25 -0.87 -3.79
C ARG A 102 25.55 -0.09 -3.90
N ASP A 103 26.15 -0.01 -5.09
CA ASP A 103 27.38 0.76 -5.31
C ASP A 103 27.07 2.27 -5.22
N VAL A 104 25.92 2.69 -5.75
CA VAL A 104 25.42 4.07 -5.61
C VAL A 104 25.13 4.39 -4.14
N LEU A 105 24.45 3.49 -3.41
CA LEU A 105 24.15 3.68 -1.99
C LEU A 105 25.42 3.73 -1.14
N ASN A 106 26.42 2.88 -1.44
CA ASN A 106 27.71 2.90 -0.78
C ASN A 106 28.48 4.21 -1.05
N ALA A 107 28.45 4.70 -2.28
CA ALA A 107 29.03 6.00 -2.62
C ALA A 107 28.30 7.16 -1.92
N LEU A 108 26.96 7.08 -1.82
CA LEU A 108 26.13 8.07 -1.15
C LEU A 108 26.48 8.16 0.34
N VAL A 109 26.49 7.04 1.08
CA VAL A 109 26.84 7.05 2.51
C VAL A 109 28.31 7.32 2.76
N LYS A 110 29.20 7.13 1.77
CA LYS A 110 30.59 7.60 1.83
C LYS A 110 30.67 9.14 1.75
N ALA A 111 29.83 9.77 0.94
CA ALA A 111 29.75 11.24 0.86
C ALA A 111 29.05 11.87 2.08
N TYR A 112 28.11 11.14 2.71
CA TYR A 112 27.40 11.54 3.92
C TYR A 112 27.68 10.53 5.06
N PRO A 113 28.86 10.57 5.70
CA PRO A 113 29.35 9.51 6.61
C PRO A 113 28.51 9.31 7.89
N ASP A 114 27.72 10.32 8.28
CA ASP A 114 26.76 10.26 9.38
C ASP A 114 25.61 9.27 9.11
N PHE A 115 25.46 8.83 7.86
CA PHE A 115 24.41 7.94 7.41
C PHE A 115 24.95 6.55 7.10
N THR A 116 24.02 5.60 7.08
CA THR A 116 24.18 4.25 6.56
C THR A 116 22.91 3.89 5.80
N TRP A 117 22.93 2.75 5.12
CA TRP A 117 21.73 2.17 4.54
C TRP A 117 21.56 0.72 5.00
N THR A 118 20.31 0.29 5.12
CA THR A 118 19.93 -1.07 5.52
C THR A 118 18.74 -1.51 4.69
N ALA A 119 18.74 -2.75 4.19
CA ALA A 119 17.52 -3.36 3.65
C ALA A 119 16.71 -3.94 4.80
N ASP A 120 15.43 -3.56 4.90
CA ASP A 120 14.54 -4.12 5.92
C ASP A 120 14.47 -5.65 5.76
N PRO A 121 14.77 -6.44 6.80
CA PRO A 121 14.91 -7.89 6.68
C PRO A 121 13.58 -8.60 6.37
N GLN A 122 12.44 -7.96 6.66
CA GLN A 122 11.12 -8.56 6.41
C GLN A 122 10.63 -8.24 5.00
N THR A 123 10.78 -6.98 4.59
CA THR A 123 10.13 -6.44 3.39
C THR A 123 11.08 -6.18 2.23
N GLY A 124 12.39 -6.12 2.49
CA GLY A 124 13.41 -5.74 1.51
C GLY A 124 13.57 -4.22 1.32
N VAL A 125 12.61 -3.41 1.79
CA VAL A 125 12.60 -1.95 1.56
C VAL A 125 13.89 -1.34 2.08
N LEU A 126 14.52 -0.52 1.24
CA LEU A 126 15.80 0.12 1.59
C LEU A 126 15.54 1.33 2.49
N TRP A 127 16.30 1.45 3.57
CA TRP A 127 16.27 2.59 4.47
C TRP A 127 17.64 3.24 4.51
N ILE A 128 17.69 4.54 4.23
CA ILE A 128 18.86 5.39 4.48
C ILE A 128 18.60 6.15 5.77
N HIS A 129 19.45 5.97 6.76
CA HIS A 129 19.23 6.48 8.11
C HIS A 129 20.55 6.86 8.81
N PRO A 130 20.51 7.66 9.89
CA PRO A 130 21.71 7.99 10.65
C PRO A 130 22.35 6.73 11.23
N ARG A 131 23.68 6.66 11.17
CA ARG A 131 24.48 5.56 11.72
C ARG A 131 24.35 5.44 13.23
N ALA A 132 24.14 6.57 13.90
CA ALA A 132 23.93 6.63 15.35
C ALA A 132 22.62 5.98 15.82
N LEU A 133 21.73 5.59 14.90
CA LEU A 133 20.48 4.89 15.18
C LEU A 133 20.53 3.51 14.55
N GLY A 134 20.38 2.47 15.36
CA GLY A 134 20.23 1.11 14.86
C GLY A 134 18.96 0.99 14.02
N PHE A 135 18.96 0.14 12.99
CA PHE A 135 17.78 -0.06 12.14
C PHE A 135 16.52 -0.44 12.95
N GLY A 136 16.70 -1.25 14.01
CA GLY A 136 15.64 -1.63 14.95
C GLY A 136 15.06 -0.48 15.79
N GLU A 137 15.81 0.61 15.95
CA GLU A 137 15.44 1.77 16.78
C GLU A 137 14.71 2.84 15.98
N LEU A 138 14.76 2.77 14.64
CA LEU A 138 14.03 3.69 13.77
C LEU A 138 12.53 3.58 14.07
N LEU A 139 11.93 4.70 14.50
CA LEU A 139 10.48 4.83 14.73
C LEU A 139 9.95 3.66 15.59
N SER A 140 10.60 3.46 16.74
CA SER A 140 10.37 2.32 17.64
C SER A 140 9.01 2.35 18.36
N GLU A 141 8.26 3.45 18.26
CA GLU A 141 6.94 3.59 18.85
C GLU A 141 6.00 2.47 18.38
N ARG A 142 5.31 1.84 19.33
CA ARG A 142 4.42 0.71 19.04
C ARG A 142 2.98 1.18 18.88
N LEU A 143 2.38 0.73 17.79
CA LEU A 143 1.00 1.01 17.42
C LEU A 143 0.26 -0.31 17.25
N ARG A 144 -0.95 -0.37 17.77
CA ARG A 144 -1.88 -1.46 17.60
C ARG A 144 -2.91 -1.07 16.54
N ILE A 145 -3.03 -1.92 15.54
CA ILE A 145 -4.17 -1.95 14.63
C ILE A 145 -5.16 -2.95 15.24
N PRO A 146 -6.32 -2.50 15.77
CA PRO A 146 -7.22 -3.37 16.52
C PRO A 146 -7.95 -4.38 15.64
N ARG A 147 -8.00 -4.17 14.32
CA ARG A 147 -8.70 -5.01 13.33
C ARG A 147 -8.09 -4.87 11.94
N ASP A 148 -8.27 -5.90 11.11
CA ASP A 148 -7.86 -5.86 9.70
C ASP A 148 -8.55 -4.68 8.99
N ALA A 149 -7.79 -3.86 8.26
CA ALA A 149 -8.30 -2.74 7.49
C ALA A 149 -7.81 -2.85 6.05
N CYS A 150 -8.76 -2.92 5.12
CA CYS A 150 -8.50 -3.14 3.70
C CYS A 150 -8.76 -1.89 2.88
N ALA A 151 -8.01 -1.75 1.78
CA ALA A 151 -8.08 -0.62 0.87
C ALA A 151 -8.11 0.74 1.58
N VAL A 152 -7.37 0.88 2.68
CA VAL A 152 -7.26 2.14 3.41
C VAL A 152 -6.46 3.11 2.55
N PRO A 153 -6.94 4.33 2.27
CA PRO A 153 -6.13 5.29 1.54
C PRO A 153 -4.85 5.63 2.32
N LEU A 154 -3.67 5.48 1.71
CA LEU A 154 -2.39 5.71 2.40
C LEU A 154 -2.32 7.12 3.00
N GLN A 155 -2.56 8.18 2.21
CA GLN A 155 -2.44 9.55 2.73
C GLN A 155 -3.52 9.87 3.76
N THR A 156 -4.80 9.72 3.40
CA THR A 156 -5.93 10.19 4.22
C THR A 156 -6.37 9.21 5.30
N GLY A 157 -6.13 7.91 5.13
CA GLY A 157 -6.50 6.85 6.07
C GLY A 157 -5.36 6.31 6.93
N VAL A 158 -4.09 6.55 6.54
CA VAL A 158 -2.91 6.12 7.32
C VAL A 158 -2.09 7.30 7.81
N LEU A 159 -1.51 8.08 6.90
CA LEU A 159 -0.52 9.09 7.28
C LEU A 159 -1.12 10.27 8.05
N LEU A 160 -2.28 10.79 7.63
CA LEU A 160 -2.96 11.88 8.35
C LEU A 160 -3.41 11.45 9.76
N PRO A 161 -4.09 10.30 9.96
CA PRO A 161 -4.46 9.84 11.29
C PRO A 161 -3.29 9.58 12.23
N LEU A 162 -2.14 9.10 11.74
CA LEU A 162 -0.94 8.90 12.56
C LEU A 162 -0.47 10.17 13.27
N GLY A 163 -0.64 11.34 12.64
CA GLY A 163 -0.34 12.64 13.26
C GLY A 163 -1.33 13.09 14.33
N ALA A 164 -2.53 12.50 14.36
CA ALA A 164 -3.56 12.77 15.36
C ALA A 164 -3.54 11.80 16.54
N VAL A 165 -2.67 10.77 16.51
CA VAL A 165 -2.56 9.78 17.59
C VAL A 165 -1.97 10.45 18.85
N PRO A 166 -2.67 10.41 20.00
CA PRO A 166 -2.16 10.99 21.24
C PRO A 166 -0.79 10.41 21.64
N GLY A 167 0.16 11.28 21.96
CA GLY A 167 1.51 10.89 22.36
C GLY A 167 2.46 10.52 21.21
N LEU A 168 1.98 10.54 19.95
CA LEU A 168 2.84 10.58 18.78
C LEU A 168 2.97 12.02 18.30
N HIS A 169 4.21 12.50 18.23
CA HIS A 169 4.51 13.80 17.65
C HIS A 169 4.83 13.61 16.17
N ILE A 170 3.81 13.38 15.35
CA ILE A 170 3.98 13.19 13.90
C ILE A 170 3.30 14.33 13.14
N VAL A 171 4.05 14.97 12.24
CA VAL A 171 3.49 15.99 11.33
C VAL A 171 3.48 15.42 9.92
N PRO A 172 2.32 14.98 9.41
CA PRO A 172 2.21 14.54 8.03
C PRO A 172 2.32 15.76 7.12
N ALA A 173 3.33 15.77 6.26
CA ALA A 173 3.57 16.82 5.30
C ALA A 173 3.00 16.44 3.94
N ARG A 174 2.29 17.39 3.34
CA ARG A 174 1.87 17.33 1.94
C ARG A 174 2.96 17.97 1.09
N TRP A 175 3.42 17.27 0.06
CA TRP A 175 4.30 17.86 -0.95
C TRP A 175 3.47 18.44 -2.10
N GLY A 176 3.93 19.58 -2.64
CA GLY A 176 3.32 20.26 -3.79
C GLY A 176 3.69 19.61 -5.13
N SER A 177 2.73 19.69 -6.08
CA SER A 177 2.64 19.23 -7.49
C SER A 177 3.79 18.37 -8.06
N ALA A 178 3.53 17.18 -8.62
CA ALA A 178 2.78 17.07 -9.89
C ALA A 178 1.63 16.04 -9.95
N PHE A 179 1.36 15.27 -8.89
CA PHE A 179 0.06 14.64 -8.67
C PHE A 179 -0.24 14.60 -7.18
N THR A 180 -0.97 15.59 -6.67
CA THR A 180 -1.48 15.61 -5.29
C THR A 180 -2.40 14.42 -4.97
N ASN A 181 -2.79 13.65 -6.00
CA ASN A 181 -3.86 12.66 -5.93
C ASN A 181 -3.35 11.22 -5.92
N THR A 182 -2.09 10.90 -6.25
CA THR A 182 -1.65 9.49 -6.42
C THR A 182 -1.32 8.77 -5.12
N PHE A 183 -1.33 9.49 -3.98
CA PHE A 183 -0.97 8.95 -2.67
C PHE A 183 -2.12 8.42 -1.85
N ASP A 184 -3.38 8.63 -2.24
CA ASP A 184 -4.50 7.89 -1.64
C ASP A 184 -4.66 6.53 -2.32
N THR A 185 -3.53 5.85 -2.50
CA THR A 185 -3.53 4.46 -2.95
C THR A 185 -4.04 3.55 -1.84
N ALA A 186 -4.73 2.49 -2.24
CA ALA A 186 -5.31 1.51 -1.33
C ALA A 186 -4.18 0.72 -0.64
N VAL A 187 -4.18 0.69 0.69
CA VAL A 187 -3.25 -0.11 1.48
C VAL A 187 -3.99 -1.11 2.37
N GLU A 188 -3.33 -2.23 2.58
CA GLU A 188 -3.83 -3.35 3.38
C GLU A 188 -3.09 -3.35 4.71
N LEU A 189 -3.82 -3.17 5.80
CA LEU A 189 -3.31 -3.06 7.16
C LEU A 189 -3.89 -4.16 8.05
N PRO A 190 -3.19 -5.30 8.24
CA PRO A 190 -3.66 -6.36 9.09
C PRO A 190 -3.69 -5.94 10.57
N GLN A 191 -4.61 -6.50 11.33
CA GLN A 191 -4.66 -6.44 12.78
C GLN A 191 -3.32 -6.90 13.37
N GLY A 192 -2.87 -6.18 14.39
CA GLY A 192 -1.66 -6.55 15.13
C GLY A 192 -0.97 -5.36 15.77
N ASP A 193 0.11 -5.67 16.48
CA ASP A 193 1.00 -4.68 17.06
C ASP A 193 2.23 -4.51 16.17
N TYR A 194 2.49 -3.28 15.76
CA TYR A 194 3.57 -2.91 14.85
C TYR A 194 4.45 -1.85 15.47
N ARG A 195 5.74 -1.85 15.15
CA ARG A 195 6.52 -0.60 15.26
C ARG A 195 6.05 0.34 14.17
N LEU A 196 6.10 1.65 14.41
CA LEU A 196 5.72 2.65 13.43
C LEU A 196 6.50 2.48 12.11
N ARG A 197 7.80 2.15 12.18
CA ARG A 197 8.61 1.76 11.00
C ARG A 197 7.97 0.63 10.18
N ASP A 198 7.56 -0.45 10.85
CA ASP A 198 7.04 -1.66 10.20
C ASP A 198 5.71 -1.36 9.53
N LEU A 199 4.84 -0.61 10.21
CA LEU A 199 3.57 -0.15 9.69
C LEU A 199 3.75 0.69 8.42
N LEU A 200 4.66 1.67 8.46
CA LEU A 200 4.95 2.54 7.32
C LEU A 200 5.52 1.76 6.14
N THR A 201 6.42 0.81 6.41
CA THR A 201 7.01 -0.06 5.40
C THR A 201 5.96 -0.94 4.74
N LEU A 202 5.09 -1.55 5.55
CA LEU A 202 3.97 -2.36 5.08
C LEU A 202 3.02 -1.54 4.19
N ALA A 203 2.73 -0.30 4.58
CA ALA A 203 1.80 0.55 3.86
C ALA A 203 2.31 0.94 2.46
N ILE A 204 3.62 1.12 2.29
CA ILE A 204 4.19 1.49 0.97
C ILE A 204 4.58 0.27 0.12
N LYS A 205 4.84 -0.90 0.73
CA LYS A 205 5.34 -2.10 0.03
C LYS A 205 4.54 -2.48 -1.24
N PRO A 206 3.19 -2.44 -1.27
CA PRO A 206 2.43 -2.80 -2.47
C PRO A 206 2.62 -1.84 -3.64
N HIS A 207 3.16 -0.64 -3.42
CA HIS A 207 3.19 0.45 -4.39
C HIS A 207 4.65 0.84 -4.71
N PRO A 208 5.30 0.25 -5.73
CA PRO A 208 6.72 0.50 -6.05
C PRO A 208 7.04 1.97 -6.30
N THR A 209 6.06 2.78 -6.71
CA THR A 209 6.22 4.21 -6.99
C THR A 209 6.09 5.12 -5.76
N LYS A 210 5.82 4.56 -4.58
CA LYS A 210 5.62 5.31 -3.34
C LYS A 210 6.75 5.05 -2.35
N THR A 211 7.24 6.12 -1.74
CA THR A 211 8.18 6.06 -0.64
C THR A 211 7.90 7.16 0.38
N LEU A 212 8.74 7.24 1.41
CA LEU A 212 8.62 8.19 2.50
C LEU A 212 9.94 8.95 2.68
N TYR A 213 9.81 10.25 2.94
CA TYR A 213 10.87 11.07 3.51
C TYR A 213 10.47 11.46 4.92
N ILE A 214 11.30 11.12 5.89
CA ILE A 214 11.01 11.25 7.31
C ILE A 214 12.08 12.11 7.95
N GLN A 215 11.67 13.17 8.65
CA GLN A 215 12.57 14.12 9.27
C GLN A 215 12.21 14.28 10.75
N SER A 216 13.11 13.92 11.65
CA SER A 216 12.97 14.16 13.09
C SER A 216 13.62 15.50 13.44
N VAL A 217 12.78 16.44 13.92
CA VAL A 217 13.15 17.80 14.29
C VAL A 217 12.67 18.11 15.70
N ARG A 218 13.60 18.33 16.62
CA ARG A 218 13.31 18.59 18.04
C ARG A 218 12.38 17.51 18.62
N ASP A 219 11.14 17.88 18.89
CA ASP A 219 10.15 17.06 19.59
C ASP A 219 9.15 16.39 18.65
N HIS A 220 9.31 16.48 17.32
CA HIS A 220 8.40 15.84 16.37
C HIS A 220 9.10 15.20 15.18
N THR A 221 8.38 14.27 14.55
CA THR A 221 8.76 13.57 13.33
C THR A 221 7.85 14.01 12.21
N ARG A 222 8.39 14.73 11.24
CA ARG A 222 7.69 15.07 10.00
C ARG A 222 7.76 13.88 9.05
N LEU A 223 6.62 13.46 8.51
CA LEU A 223 6.54 12.39 7.53
C LEU A 223 5.99 12.95 6.22
N SER A 224 6.75 12.82 5.14
CA SER A 224 6.35 13.26 3.80
C SER A 224 6.21 12.04 2.90
N ALA A 225 5.07 11.90 2.23
CA ALA A 225 4.91 10.90 1.18
C ALA A 225 5.61 11.39 -0.10
N VAL A 226 6.40 10.53 -0.75
CA VAL A 226 7.18 10.87 -1.95
C VAL A 226 6.89 9.92 -3.11
N HIS A 227 6.59 10.50 -4.27
CA HIS A 227 6.30 9.78 -5.51
C HIS A 227 7.60 9.73 -6.29
N ILE A 228 8.00 8.55 -6.72
CA ILE A 228 9.29 8.35 -7.35
C ILE A 228 9.18 8.11 -8.86
N GLY A 229 8.04 8.46 -9.47
CA GLY A 229 7.95 8.59 -10.93
C GLY A 229 8.49 9.95 -11.41
N SER A 230 9.07 9.96 -12.60
CA SER A 230 9.62 11.18 -13.24
C SER A 230 9.10 11.34 -14.66
N ASP A 231 8.78 12.58 -15.02
CA ASP A 231 8.42 13.06 -16.35
C ASP A 231 9.62 13.41 -17.24
N LYS A 232 10.83 13.39 -16.67
CA LYS A 232 12.07 13.74 -17.37
C LYS A 232 12.74 12.54 -18.04
N LEU A 233 12.20 11.34 -17.84
CA LEU A 233 12.79 10.11 -18.36
C LEU A 233 12.31 9.84 -19.78
N THR A 234 13.25 9.51 -20.66
CA THR A 234 12.99 9.12 -22.05
C THR A 234 12.87 7.61 -22.25
N ARG A 235 13.17 6.82 -21.20
CA ARG A 235 13.05 5.37 -21.18
C ARG A 235 12.51 4.89 -19.83
N PRO A 236 11.85 3.73 -19.76
CA PRO A 236 11.44 3.14 -18.49
C PRO A 236 12.62 3.01 -17.53
N PRO A 237 12.47 3.40 -16.25
CA PRO A 237 13.54 3.25 -15.27
C PRO A 237 13.82 1.76 -15.03
N GLU A 238 15.07 1.42 -14.70
CA GLU A 238 15.49 0.03 -14.51
C GLU A 238 14.66 -0.70 -13.44
N GLY A 239 14.23 0.00 -12.38
CA GLY A 239 13.36 -0.56 -11.36
C GLY A 239 11.96 -0.93 -11.88
N ALA A 240 11.40 -0.17 -12.84
CA ALA A 240 10.13 -0.53 -13.47
C ALA A 240 10.28 -1.78 -14.33
N LEU A 241 11.38 -1.87 -15.09
CA LEU A 241 11.67 -3.06 -15.90
C LEU A 241 11.85 -4.30 -15.03
N LEU A 242 12.60 -4.19 -13.93
CA LEU A 242 12.75 -5.27 -12.96
C LEU A 242 11.39 -5.72 -12.41
N TRP A 243 10.50 -4.76 -12.08
CA TRP A 243 9.14 -5.07 -11.64
C TRP A 243 8.37 -5.88 -12.68
N TRP A 244 8.39 -5.45 -13.94
CA TRP A 244 7.75 -6.19 -15.03
C TRP A 244 8.30 -7.62 -15.15
N TRP A 245 9.63 -7.77 -15.21
CA TRP A 245 10.28 -9.07 -15.40
C TRP A 245 9.95 -10.07 -14.31
N ILE A 246 9.90 -9.58 -13.07
CA ILE A 246 9.56 -10.38 -11.91
C ILE A 246 8.14 -10.98 -12.01
N HIS A 247 7.20 -10.24 -12.60
CA HIS A 247 5.80 -10.66 -12.67
C HIS A 247 5.43 -11.39 -13.96
N PHE A 248 6.14 -11.14 -15.07
CA PHE A 248 5.80 -11.67 -16.39
C PHE A 248 6.88 -12.59 -17.00
N ALA A 249 8.04 -12.75 -16.35
CA ALA A 249 9.16 -13.58 -16.79
C ALA A 249 9.71 -13.27 -18.21
N GLU A 250 9.38 -12.10 -18.75
CA GLU A 250 9.85 -11.61 -20.05
C GLU A 250 11.02 -10.64 -19.86
N LEU A 251 11.96 -10.60 -20.81
CA LEU A 251 13.10 -9.67 -20.80
C LEU A 251 12.81 -8.46 -21.69
N GLY A 252 13.09 -7.26 -21.19
CA GLY A 252 12.90 -5.99 -21.91
C GLY A 252 11.70 -5.16 -21.43
N ALA A 253 11.50 -4.01 -22.06
CA ALA A 253 10.33 -3.19 -21.79
C ALA A 253 9.13 -3.76 -22.55
N PRO A 254 7.96 -3.95 -21.90
CA PRO A 254 6.76 -4.34 -22.63
C PRO A 254 6.38 -3.29 -23.67
N THR A 255 5.89 -3.77 -24.79
CA THR A 255 5.16 -2.98 -25.78
C THR A 255 3.87 -2.44 -25.17
N ARG A 256 3.26 -1.45 -25.83
CA ARG A 256 1.95 -0.94 -25.41
C ARG A 256 0.88 -2.03 -25.44
N GLN A 257 0.95 -2.95 -26.41
CA GLN A 257 0.00 -4.07 -26.52
C GLN A 257 0.14 -5.04 -25.36
N GLU A 258 1.36 -5.43 -25.00
CA GLU A 258 1.62 -6.32 -23.85
C GLU A 258 1.14 -5.67 -22.55
N LEU A 259 1.33 -4.36 -22.39
CA LEU A 259 0.80 -3.62 -21.25
C LEU A 259 -0.74 -3.60 -21.22
N ALA A 260 -1.40 -3.33 -22.36
CA ALA A 260 -2.86 -3.37 -22.45
C ALA A 260 -3.43 -4.76 -22.19
N ALA A 261 -2.80 -5.80 -22.73
CA ALA A 261 -3.13 -7.20 -22.47
C ALA A 261 -2.96 -7.57 -20.99
N GLY A 262 -1.87 -7.13 -20.36
CA GLY A 262 -1.63 -7.30 -18.92
C GLY A 262 -2.68 -6.60 -18.04
N LEU A 263 -3.08 -5.38 -18.41
CA LEU A 263 -4.18 -4.65 -17.75
C LEU A 263 -5.52 -5.35 -17.92
N ALA A 264 -5.72 -6.05 -19.03
CA ALA A 264 -6.92 -6.83 -19.36
C ALA A 264 -6.85 -8.30 -18.97
N SER A 265 -5.76 -8.73 -18.32
CA SER A 265 -5.57 -10.13 -17.94
C SER A 265 -6.71 -10.64 -17.07
N SER A 266 -7.09 -11.90 -17.25
CA SER A 266 -8.02 -12.58 -16.34
C SER A 266 -7.44 -12.73 -14.94
N SER A 267 -6.11 -12.72 -14.79
CA SER A 267 -5.41 -12.81 -13.51
C SER A 267 -5.40 -11.45 -12.78
N PRO A 268 -6.02 -11.32 -11.58
CA PRO A 268 -5.98 -10.07 -10.82
C PRO A 268 -4.57 -9.64 -10.41
N ALA A 269 -3.66 -10.61 -10.23
CA ALA A 269 -2.26 -10.35 -9.89
C ALA A 269 -1.54 -9.67 -11.07
N GLU A 270 -1.72 -10.17 -12.30
CA GLU A 270 -1.13 -9.58 -13.51
C GLU A 270 -1.71 -8.19 -13.80
N ARG A 271 -3.04 -8.00 -13.63
CA ARG A 271 -3.64 -6.67 -13.75
C ARG A 271 -3.03 -5.69 -12.75
N THR A 272 -2.81 -6.12 -11.51
CA THR A 272 -2.18 -5.30 -10.47
C THR A 272 -0.73 -4.97 -10.84
N ALA A 273 0.07 -5.98 -11.20
CA ALA A 273 1.46 -5.77 -11.61
C ALA A 273 1.57 -4.82 -12.82
N SER A 274 0.67 -4.94 -13.80
CA SER A 274 0.59 -4.07 -14.97
C SER A 274 0.22 -2.63 -14.61
N ARG A 275 -0.70 -2.43 -13.65
CA ARG A 275 -1.05 -1.09 -13.14
C ARG A 275 0.12 -0.43 -12.40
N GLU A 276 0.85 -1.17 -11.58
CA GLU A 276 2.01 -0.64 -10.86
C GLU A 276 3.16 -0.30 -11.82
N TYR A 277 3.37 -1.12 -12.86
CA TYR A 277 4.29 -0.79 -13.95
C TYR A 277 3.84 0.47 -14.69
N LEU A 278 2.57 0.53 -15.09
CA LEU A 278 1.97 1.71 -15.74
C LEU A 278 2.16 2.97 -14.89
N GLU A 279 1.95 2.91 -13.58
CA GLU A 279 2.17 4.05 -12.67
C GLU A 279 3.62 4.52 -12.68
N ALA A 280 4.57 3.60 -12.75
CA ALA A 280 5.99 3.93 -12.80
C ALA A 280 6.41 4.66 -14.09
N ILE A 281 5.72 4.39 -15.20
CA ILE A 281 6.07 4.94 -16.52
C ILE A 281 5.00 5.88 -17.11
N ALA A 282 3.95 6.21 -16.36
CA ALA A 282 2.79 6.96 -16.86
C ALA A 282 3.17 8.28 -17.54
N TRP A 283 4.23 8.94 -17.06
CA TRP A 283 4.73 10.20 -17.59
C TRP A 283 5.44 10.10 -18.95
N GLN A 284 5.83 8.89 -19.33
CA GLN A 284 6.56 8.60 -20.58
C GLN A 284 5.62 8.10 -21.68
N LEU A 285 4.34 7.88 -21.33
CA LEU A 285 3.35 7.29 -22.21
C LEU A 285 2.31 8.32 -22.63
N ASP A 286 1.89 8.22 -23.88
CA ASP A 286 0.63 8.79 -24.31
C ASP A 286 -0.51 7.89 -23.82
N LEU A 287 -1.08 8.26 -22.67
CA LEU A 287 -2.14 7.48 -22.00
C LEU A 287 -3.47 7.54 -22.77
N ASP A 288 -3.70 8.61 -23.52
CA ASP A 288 -4.86 8.73 -24.42
C ASP A 288 -4.74 7.72 -25.55
N ALA A 289 -3.57 7.64 -26.20
CA ALA A 289 -3.30 6.64 -27.23
C ALA A 289 -3.37 5.21 -26.68
N LEU A 290 -2.83 4.96 -25.48
CA LEU A 290 -2.91 3.64 -24.82
C LEU A 290 -4.36 3.17 -24.64
N VAL A 291 -5.28 4.09 -24.35
CA VAL A 291 -6.70 3.77 -24.16
C VAL A 291 -7.45 3.66 -25.49
N ARG A 292 -7.13 4.49 -26.49
CA ARG A 292 -7.91 4.61 -27.73
C ARG A 292 -7.46 3.68 -28.85
N GLU A 293 -6.16 3.41 -28.96
CA GLU A 293 -5.57 2.86 -30.19
C GLU A 293 -4.99 1.45 -30.02
N VAL A 294 -4.63 1.09 -28.80
CA VAL A 294 -3.91 -0.15 -28.50
C VAL A 294 -4.84 -1.36 -28.26
N PRO A 295 -5.96 -1.23 -27.54
CA PRO A 295 -6.78 -2.39 -27.24
C PRO A 295 -7.38 -3.05 -28.49
N SER A 296 -7.28 -4.38 -28.57
CA SER A 296 -7.74 -5.18 -29.71
C SER A 296 -9.20 -5.64 -29.59
N SER A 297 -9.80 -5.50 -28.42
CA SER A 297 -11.17 -5.93 -28.12
C SER A 297 -11.86 -4.99 -27.13
N GLN A 298 -13.20 -4.99 -27.10
CA GLN A 298 -13.99 -4.19 -26.16
C GLN A 298 -13.66 -4.47 -24.69
N THR A 299 -13.40 -5.73 -24.34
CA THR A 299 -12.98 -6.12 -22.98
C THR A 299 -11.61 -5.56 -22.63
N GLU A 300 -10.67 -5.59 -23.56
CA GLU A 300 -9.35 -5.00 -23.37
C GLU A 300 -9.44 -3.47 -23.27
N THR A 301 -10.29 -2.81 -24.08
CA THR A 301 -10.54 -1.36 -23.99
C THR A 301 -11.10 -0.98 -22.63
N LEU A 302 -12.07 -1.76 -22.12
CA LEU A 302 -12.65 -1.53 -20.80
C LEU A 302 -11.59 -1.62 -19.69
N TRP A 303 -10.83 -2.71 -19.68
CA TRP A 303 -9.82 -2.94 -18.64
C TRP A 303 -8.65 -1.96 -18.72
N THR A 304 -8.21 -1.60 -19.92
CA THR A 304 -7.18 -0.57 -20.13
C THR A 304 -7.68 0.78 -19.62
N SER A 305 -8.94 1.15 -19.91
CA SER A 305 -9.56 2.38 -19.44
C SER A 305 -9.62 2.44 -17.90
N ILE A 306 -10.03 1.34 -17.25
CA ILE A 306 -10.04 1.21 -15.78
C ILE A 306 -8.62 1.26 -15.21
N GLY A 307 -7.67 0.57 -15.85
CA GLY A 307 -6.26 0.55 -15.47
C GLY A 307 -5.64 1.95 -15.45
N VAL A 308 -5.76 2.68 -16.55
CA VAL A 308 -5.28 4.07 -16.67
C VAL A 308 -5.99 4.99 -15.66
N ALA A 309 -7.32 4.88 -15.54
CA ALA A 309 -8.07 5.65 -14.56
C ALA A 309 -7.59 5.38 -13.12
N SER A 310 -7.26 4.12 -12.79
CA SER A 310 -6.80 3.74 -11.45
C SER A 310 -5.42 4.28 -11.07
N VAL A 311 -4.57 4.55 -12.07
CA VAL A 311 -3.24 5.14 -11.89
C VAL A 311 -3.34 6.66 -11.75
N LEU A 312 -4.09 7.31 -12.64
CA LEU A 312 -4.16 8.78 -12.69
C LEU A 312 -5.11 9.39 -11.67
N VAL A 313 -6.15 8.65 -11.29
CA VAL A 313 -7.34 9.22 -10.66
C VAL A 313 -7.60 8.57 -9.30
N ARG A 314 -6.76 8.93 -8.33
CA ARG A 314 -6.85 8.47 -6.93
C ARG A 314 -7.41 9.53 -5.97
N HIS A 315 -8.01 10.60 -6.51
CA HIS A 315 -8.81 11.58 -5.77
C HIS A 315 -10.25 11.58 -6.30
N PRO A 316 -11.29 11.74 -5.45
CA PRO A 316 -12.69 11.68 -5.88
C PRO A 316 -13.06 12.68 -6.98
N ALA A 317 -12.40 13.84 -7.04
CA ALA A 317 -12.63 14.88 -8.04
C ALA A 317 -11.74 14.80 -9.29
N ALA A 318 -10.80 13.87 -9.35
CA ALA A 318 -9.93 13.73 -10.52
C ALA A 318 -10.67 12.99 -11.65
N THR A 319 -10.26 13.21 -12.91
CA THR A 319 -10.87 12.56 -14.08
C THR A 319 -9.83 12.31 -15.19
N HIS A 320 -10.14 11.39 -16.10
CA HIS A 320 -9.38 11.11 -17.32
C HIS A 320 -10.34 11.00 -18.50
N VAL A 321 -10.36 12.00 -19.36
CA VAL A 321 -11.42 12.18 -20.39
C VAL A 321 -11.43 11.02 -21.40
N ALA A 322 -10.26 10.54 -21.85
CA ALA A 322 -10.22 9.42 -22.79
C ALA A 322 -10.80 8.14 -22.18
N SER A 323 -10.46 7.80 -20.93
CA SER A 323 -11.06 6.66 -20.22
C SER A 323 -12.56 6.85 -20.05
N LEU A 324 -13.03 8.05 -19.70
CA LEU A 324 -14.45 8.33 -19.53
C LEU A 324 -15.22 8.11 -20.83
N ASN A 325 -14.74 8.66 -21.94
CA ASN A 325 -15.38 8.53 -23.26
C ASN A 325 -15.43 7.07 -23.72
N GLN A 326 -14.35 6.30 -23.52
CA GLN A 326 -14.34 4.87 -23.84
C GLN A 326 -15.35 4.11 -22.98
N LEU A 327 -15.37 4.34 -21.67
CA LEU A 327 -16.36 3.73 -20.79
C LEU A 327 -17.79 4.04 -21.26
N GLU A 328 -18.10 5.29 -21.61
CA GLU A 328 -19.42 5.67 -22.12
C GLU A 328 -19.79 4.96 -23.43
N SER A 329 -18.82 4.79 -24.34
CA SER A 329 -19.04 4.08 -25.61
C SER A 329 -19.27 2.57 -25.45
N LEU A 330 -18.70 1.96 -24.41
CA LEU A 330 -18.75 0.52 -24.16
C LEU A 330 -19.97 0.09 -23.32
N LEU A 331 -20.56 0.99 -22.53
CA LEU A 331 -21.71 0.67 -21.67
C LEU A 331 -22.99 0.16 -22.38
N PRO A 332 -23.24 0.43 -23.67
CA PRO A 332 -24.29 -0.23 -24.45
C PRO A 332 -24.04 -1.72 -24.73
N ASP A 333 -22.80 -2.21 -24.61
CA ASP A 333 -22.41 -3.58 -24.98
C ASP A 333 -22.71 -4.63 -23.89
N LYS A 334 -22.84 -5.90 -24.33
CA LYS A 334 -23.17 -7.04 -23.46
C LYS A 334 -21.93 -7.60 -22.73
N PHE A 335 -21.35 -6.85 -21.81
CA PHE A 335 -20.41 -7.43 -20.83
C PHE A 335 -21.13 -8.36 -19.86
N SER A 336 -20.35 -9.21 -19.16
CA SER A 336 -20.87 -9.90 -18.00
C SER A 336 -21.39 -8.87 -16.98
N ARG A 337 -22.45 -9.25 -16.26
CA ARG A 337 -23.12 -8.37 -15.29
C ARG A 337 -22.16 -7.74 -14.26
N PRO A 338 -21.17 -8.46 -13.69
CA PRO A 338 -20.22 -7.88 -12.73
C PRO A 338 -19.29 -6.85 -13.39
N LEU A 339 -18.85 -7.12 -14.61
CA LEU A 339 -17.96 -6.23 -15.35
C LEU A 339 -18.68 -4.96 -15.78
N MET A 340 -19.95 -5.07 -16.17
CA MET A 340 -20.81 -3.91 -16.44
C MET A 340 -21.02 -3.05 -15.19
N LEU A 341 -21.19 -3.65 -14.01
CA LEU A 341 -21.27 -2.92 -12.76
C LEU A 341 -19.97 -2.14 -12.49
N LEU A 342 -18.81 -2.81 -12.62
CA LEU A 342 -17.51 -2.19 -12.43
C LEU A 342 -17.31 -1.00 -13.37
N ALA A 343 -17.60 -1.18 -14.66
CA ALA A 343 -17.52 -0.13 -15.68
C ALA A 343 -18.39 1.08 -15.33
N ARG A 344 -19.63 0.85 -14.92
CA ARG A 344 -20.58 1.91 -14.55
C ARG A 344 -20.15 2.66 -13.30
N LEU A 345 -19.64 1.95 -12.28
CA LEU A 345 -19.13 2.58 -11.06
C LEU A 345 -17.89 3.43 -11.34
N GLU A 346 -16.96 2.92 -12.15
CA GLU A 346 -15.77 3.69 -12.57
C GLU A 346 -16.18 4.93 -13.37
N ARG A 347 -17.13 4.79 -14.30
CA ARG A 347 -17.66 5.90 -15.10
C ARG A 347 -18.33 6.94 -14.22
N ALA A 348 -19.22 6.54 -13.31
CA ALA A 348 -19.90 7.44 -12.38
C ALA A 348 -18.90 8.21 -11.50
N ARG A 349 -17.85 7.51 -11.03
CA ARG A 349 -16.75 8.12 -10.28
C ARG A 349 -15.99 9.15 -11.12
N LEU A 350 -15.58 8.81 -12.34
CA LEU A 350 -14.85 9.69 -13.25
C LEU A 350 -15.64 10.92 -13.70
N ALA A 351 -16.96 10.77 -13.84
CA ALA A 351 -17.88 11.85 -14.17
C ALA A 351 -18.28 12.71 -12.95
N GLY A 352 -17.88 12.32 -11.74
CA GLY A 352 -18.25 13.03 -10.50
C GLY A 352 -19.75 13.00 -10.22
N GLU A 353 -20.44 11.90 -10.59
CA GLU A 353 -21.89 11.81 -10.44
C GLU A 353 -22.30 11.83 -8.97
N LYS A 354 -23.26 12.69 -8.66
CA LYS A 354 -23.83 12.79 -7.31
C LYS A 354 -24.91 11.74 -7.04
N GLN A 355 -25.37 11.05 -8.08
CA GLN A 355 -26.41 10.02 -8.01
C GLN A 355 -26.10 8.93 -9.01
N LEU A 356 -26.27 7.67 -8.62
CA LEU A 356 -26.19 6.55 -9.55
C LEU A 356 -27.55 6.36 -10.26
N PRO A 357 -27.56 5.98 -11.55
CA PRO A 357 -28.76 5.50 -12.22
C PRO A 357 -29.52 4.46 -11.38
N ALA A 358 -30.85 4.55 -11.33
CA ALA A 358 -31.69 3.62 -10.56
C ALA A 358 -31.47 2.14 -10.94
N SER A 359 -31.10 1.89 -12.20
CA SER A 359 -30.75 0.56 -12.71
C SER A 359 -29.53 -0.07 -12.03
N LEU A 360 -28.60 0.74 -11.49
CA LEU A 360 -27.44 0.27 -10.72
C LEU A 360 -27.80 -0.05 -9.27
N SER A 361 -28.61 0.81 -8.64
CA SER A 361 -29.04 0.64 -7.24
C SER A 361 -29.88 -0.63 -7.00
N ALA A 362 -30.46 -1.17 -8.08
CA ALA A 362 -31.28 -2.39 -8.09
C ALA A 362 -30.49 -3.68 -8.40
N VAL A 363 -29.20 -3.59 -8.77
CA VAL A 363 -28.41 -4.78 -9.12
C VAL A 363 -28.20 -5.64 -7.87
N LYS A 364 -28.78 -6.84 -7.83
CA LYS A 364 -28.45 -7.88 -6.83
C LYS A 364 -27.29 -8.72 -7.33
N LEU A 365 -26.14 -8.65 -6.67
CA LEU A 365 -24.95 -9.43 -7.02
C LEU A 365 -24.83 -10.65 -6.13
N GLU A 366 -24.45 -11.77 -6.72
CA GLU A 366 -24.09 -12.97 -5.98
C GLU A 366 -22.58 -12.98 -5.66
N GLY A 367 -22.19 -13.57 -4.54
CA GLY A 367 -20.81 -13.48 -4.05
C GLY A 367 -19.76 -14.12 -4.97
N ASN A 368 -20.13 -15.17 -5.71
CA ASN A 368 -19.30 -15.86 -6.70
C ASN A 368 -19.07 -15.02 -7.97
N GLU A 369 -20.04 -14.20 -8.37
CA GLU A 369 -19.94 -13.35 -9.56
C GLU A 369 -18.88 -12.24 -9.40
N LEU A 370 -18.61 -11.83 -8.15
CA LEU A 370 -17.77 -10.67 -7.84
C LEU A 370 -16.35 -11.01 -7.44
N GLU A 371 -16.10 -12.27 -7.08
CA GLU A 371 -14.78 -12.74 -6.68
C GLU A 371 -13.66 -12.32 -7.66
N PRO A 372 -13.83 -12.40 -9.00
CA PRO A 372 -12.79 -11.98 -9.95
C PRO A 372 -12.51 -10.46 -9.97
N LEU A 373 -13.43 -9.65 -9.43
CA LEU A 373 -13.39 -8.18 -9.46
C LEU A 373 -13.20 -7.57 -8.07
N LEU A 374 -13.06 -8.39 -7.03
CA LEU A 374 -13.10 -7.93 -5.64
C LEU A 374 -12.03 -6.88 -5.35
N SER A 375 -10.81 -7.06 -5.87
CA SER A 375 -9.73 -6.09 -5.71
C SER A 375 -10.10 -4.72 -6.30
N GLU A 376 -10.66 -4.71 -7.50
CA GLU A 376 -11.05 -3.48 -8.20
C GLU A 376 -12.26 -2.80 -7.58
N LEU A 377 -13.22 -3.57 -7.07
CA LEU A 377 -14.38 -3.04 -6.34
C LEU A 377 -13.96 -2.44 -4.99
N LEU A 378 -13.00 -3.05 -4.28
CA LEU A 378 -12.44 -2.50 -3.03
C LEU A 378 -11.63 -1.23 -3.26
N ARG A 379 -10.85 -1.20 -4.35
CA ARG A 379 -10.19 0.04 -4.77
C ARG A 379 -11.23 1.14 -5.05
N LEU A 380 -12.26 0.83 -5.85
CA LEU A 380 -13.32 1.80 -6.15
C LEU A 380 -14.01 2.31 -4.90
N ALA A 381 -14.33 1.41 -3.99
CA ALA A 381 -14.90 1.69 -2.68
C ALA A 381 -14.06 2.68 -1.86
N ALA A 382 -12.74 2.49 -1.83
CA ALA A 382 -11.80 3.37 -1.14
C ALA A 382 -11.76 4.77 -1.76
N LEU A 383 -11.77 4.83 -3.10
CA LEU A 383 -11.61 6.06 -3.88
C LEU A 383 -12.93 6.83 -4.13
N SER A 384 -14.07 6.18 -3.92
CA SER A 384 -15.38 6.77 -4.20
C SER A 384 -15.98 7.47 -2.97
N SER A 385 -16.68 8.56 -3.23
CA SER A 385 -17.58 9.21 -2.28
C SER A 385 -19.04 9.09 -2.74
N GLY A 386 -19.99 9.31 -1.83
CA GLY A 386 -21.42 9.33 -2.17
C GLY A 386 -21.98 7.98 -2.65
N PRO A 387 -22.89 7.97 -3.65
CA PRO A 387 -23.72 6.80 -3.92
C PRO A 387 -22.99 5.59 -4.51
N ALA A 388 -21.87 5.78 -5.22
CA ALA A 388 -21.00 4.67 -5.66
C ALA A 388 -20.47 3.87 -4.46
N ARG A 389 -20.04 4.59 -3.43
CA ARG A 389 -19.58 3.99 -2.17
C ARG A 389 -20.73 3.33 -1.41
N GLU A 390 -21.87 3.99 -1.30
CA GLU A 390 -23.05 3.44 -0.61
C GLU A 390 -23.54 2.14 -1.24
N LEU A 391 -23.53 2.06 -2.58
CA LEU A 391 -23.88 0.84 -3.29
C LEU A 391 -22.90 -0.29 -2.97
N LEU A 392 -21.59 -0.01 -3.01
CA LEU A 392 -20.56 -0.99 -2.68
C LEU A 392 -20.68 -1.48 -1.22
N GLU A 393 -20.93 -0.59 -0.26
CA GLU A 393 -21.18 -0.95 1.15
C GLU A 393 -22.46 -1.78 1.33
N LYS A 394 -23.54 -1.47 0.57
CA LYS A 394 -24.78 -2.27 0.59
C LYS A 394 -24.54 -3.72 0.17
N HIS A 395 -23.62 -3.95 -0.77
CA HIS A 395 -23.29 -5.29 -1.26
C HIS A 395 -22.18 -5.99 -0.46
N ARG A 396 -21.56 -5.31 0.50
CA ARG A 396 -20.48 -5.84 1.33
C ARG A 396 -20.81 -7.19 1.97
N SER A 397 -22.03 -7.37 2.49
CA SER A 397 -22.45 -8.64 3.12
C SER A 397 -22.53 -9.80 2.12
N ALA A 398 -22.92 -9.56 0.87
CA ALA A 398 -22.92 -10.57 -0.18
C ALA A 398 -21.49 -10.99 -0.56
N TRP A 399 -20.54 -10.05 -0.53
CA TRP A 399 -19.12 -10.33 -0.77
C TRP A 399 -18.53 -11.18 0.34
N MET A 400 -18.91 -10.86 1.58
CA MET A 400 -18.51 -11.59 2.78
C MET A 400 -18.98 -13.04 2.81
N ALA A 401 -20.06 -13.35 2.12
CA ALA A 401 -20.59 -14.70 2.04
C ALA A 401 -19.85 -15.59 1.03
N SER A 402 -18.98 -15.02 0.18
CA SER A 402 -18.34 -15.77 -0.91
C SER A 402 -17.31 -16.81 -0.40
N PRO A 403 -17.09 -17.91 -1.12
CA PRO A 403 -16.06 -18.89 -0.78
C PRO A 403 -14.64 -18.28 -0.71
N ALA A 404 -14.32 -17.31 -1.57
CA ALA A 404 -13.05 -16.56 -1.49
C ALA A 404 -12.92 -15.67 -0.25
N ALA A 405 -14.05 -15.23 0.31
CA ALA A 405 -14.04 -14.62 1.63
C ALA A 405 -13.74 -15.70 2.70
N LYS A 406 -14.32 -16.89 2.58
CA LYS A 406 -14.12 -17.98 3.55
C LYS A 406 -12.75 -18.66 3.47
N SER A 407 -12.04 -18.57 2.33
CA SER A 407 -10.71 -19.16 2.13
C SER A 407 -9.58 -18.47 2.93
N GLY A 408 -9.92 -17.54 3.82
CA GLY A 408 -8.94 -16.87 4.68
C GLY A 408 -8.13 -15.79 3.97
N SER A 409 -8.55 -15.39 2.75
CA SER A 409 -7.98 -14.22 2.08
C SER A 409 -8.06 -13.01 3.03
N ARG A 410 -6.96 -12.26 3.18
CA ARG A 410 -6.90 -11.08 4.08
C ARG A 410 -8.07 -10.11 3.83
N VAL A 411 -8.46 -10.00 2.57
CA VAL A 411 -9.61 -9.22 2.09
C VAL A 411 -10.91 -9.58 2.83
N ALA A 412 -11.13 -10.86 3.09
CA ALA A 412 -12.31 -11.34 3.80
C ALA A 412 -12.36 -10.92 5.27
N ARG A 413 -11.22 -10.97 5.95
CA ARG A 413 -11.13 -10.65 7.37
C ARG A 413 -11.37 -9.16 7.62
N CYS A 414 -10.84 -8.29 6.77
CA CYS A 414 -11.14 -6.85 6.83
C CYS A 414 -12.63 -6.54 6.66
N LEU A 415 -13.33 -7.31 5.84
CA LEU A 415 -14.71 -7.04 5.50
C LEU A 415 -15.68 -7.58 6.57
N GLY A 416 -15.26 -8.55 7.40
CA GLY A 416 -16.07 -9.24 8.42
C GLY A 416 -16.31 -8.50 9.73
N ASP A 417 -15.49 -7.50 10.07
CA ASP A 417 -15.73 -6.67 11.25
C ASP A 417 -16.80 -5.59 10.96
N SER A 418 -18.05 -6.01 11.20
CA SER A 418 -19.28 -5.26 11.06
C SER A 418 -19.36 -4.08 12.03
N ALA A 419 -19.43 -2.85 11.50
CA ALA A 419 -20.20 -1.70 12.03
C ALA A 419 -19.71 -0.34 11.51
N ARG A 420 -18.46 -0.23 11.00
CA ARG A 420 -17.91 1.06 10.59
C ARG A 420 -17.80 1.20 9.06
N PRO A 421 -18.13 2.38 8.50
CA PRO A 421 -17.87 2.69 7.09
C PRO A 421 -16.39 2.50 6.75
N TRP A 422 -16.06 2.13 5.51
CA TRP A 422 -14.67 2.13 5.01
C TRP A 422 -13.95 3.49 5.17
N SER A 423 -14.68 4.57 5.49
CA SER A 423 -14.16 5.94 5.64
C SER A 423 -13.77 6.28 7.08
N SER A 424 -14.08 5.42 8.05
CA SER A 424 -13.55 5.64 9.39
C SER A 424 -12.04 5.50 9.34
N ALA A 425 -11.32 6.56 9.74
CA ALA A 425 -9.89 6.50 9.93
C ALA A 425 -9.54 5.23 10.71
N VAL A 426 -8.48 4.55 10.30
CA VAL A 426 -7.96 3.41 11.06
C VAL A 426 -7.73 3.92 12.48
N SER A 427 -8.33 3.24 13.45
CA SER A 427 -8.08 3.55 14.85
C SER A 427 -6.72 2.96 15.19
N TYR A 428 -5.83 3.82 15.68
CA TYR A 428 -4.52 3.40 16.18
C TYR A 428 -4.54 3.54 17.68
N GLU A 429 -4.13 2.48 18.37
CA GLU A 429 -3.95 2.50 19.81
C GLU A 429 -2.46 2.40 20.12
N ARG A 430 -1.98 3.09 21.15
CA ARG A 430 -0.61 2.86 21.62
C ARG A 430 -0.56 1.48 22.25
N ALA A 431 0.31 0.61 21.75
CA ALA A 431 0.49 -0.70 22.38
C ALA A 431 1.18 -0.48 23.74
N THR A 432 0.61 -1.05 24.81
CA THR A 432 1.28 -1.07 26.12
C THR A 432 2.53 -1.97 26.02
N PRO A 433 3.65 -1.58 26.67
CA PRO A 433 4.93 -2.28 26.59
C PRO A 433 4.83 -3.79 26.85
#